data_AF-A0A2E7UME9-F1
#
_entry.id   AF-A0A2E7UME9-F1
#
_cell.length_a   1.000
_cell.length_b   1.000
_cell.length_c   1.000
_cell.angle_alpha   90.00
_cell.angle_beta   90.00
_cell.angle_gamma   90.00
#
_symmetry.space_group_name_H-M   'P 1'
#
loop_
_entity.id
_entity.type
_entity.pdbx_description
1 polymer ?
#
loop_
_entity_poly.entity_id
_entity_poly.type
_entity_poly.pdbx_seq_one_letter_code
_entity_poly.pdbx_strand_id
1 'polypeptide(L)'
;MFLLVGCAKPPPPTPPDPSLAHVGVWFGTGMAFPEGQLCLVFCPNKRFFAADTTCDDTAHADFQRTWTWSRTSDGLLTAIREDDRQLAMRFRQQAPAEGLFDLVGYPSLPMTRIDLLSPACLP
;
A
#
# COMPACT_ATOMS: atom_id res chain seq x y z
N MET A 1 -37.26 8.87 -40.91
CA MET A 1 -36.89 9.52 -39.64
C MET A 1 -36.74 8.43 -38.58
N PHE A 2 -35.53 7.92 -38.38
CA PHE A 2 -35.20 7.05 -37.24
C PHE A 2 -33.77 7.39 -36.81
N LEU A 3 -33.65 7.74 -35.53
CA LEU A 3 -32.48 8.31 -34.88
C LEU A 3 -31.32 7.31 -34.86
N LEU A 4 -30.16 7.73 -35.35
CA LEU A 4 -28.88 7.06 -35.09
C LEU A 4 -28.61 7.17 -33.59
N VAL A 5 -28.74 6.05 -32.88
CA VAL A 5 -28.34 5.92 -31.48
C VAL A 5 -26.82 6.12 -31.44
N GLY A 6 -26.39 7.31 -31.05
CA GLY A 6 -24.98 7.62 -30.87
C GLY A 6 -24.40 6.72 -29.80
N CYS A 7 -23.41 5.90 -30.16
CA CYS A 7 -22.52 5.26 -29.21
C CYS A 7 -21.70 6.36 -28.53
N ALA A 8 -22.21 6.90 -27.42
CA ALA A 8 -21.36 7.65 -26.50
C ALA A 8 -20.31 6.67 -25.98
N LYS A 9 -19.08 6.79 -26.48
CA LYS A 9 -17.91 6.07 -25.96
C LYS A 9 -17.93 6.27 -24.43
N PRO A 10 -17.91 5.19 -23.61
CA PRO A 10 -17.87 5.34 -22.17
C PRO A 10 -16.69 6.26 -21.83
N PRO A 11 -16.88 7.22 -20.90
CA PRO A 11 -15.80 8.12 -20.51
C PRO A 11 -14.58 7.27 -20.13
N PRO A 12 -13.36 7.70 -20.52
CA PRO A 12 -12.16 6.99 -20.10
C PRO A 12 -12.19 6.82 -18.57
N PRO A 13 -11.74 5.68 -18.04
CA PRO A 13 -11.71 5.46 -16.61
C PRO A 13 -10.96 6.62 -15.94
N THR A 14 -11.54 7.18 -14.89
CA THR A 14 -10.91 8.25 -14.12
C THR A 14 -9.52 7.77 -13.69
N PRO A 15 -8.45 8.55 -13.94
CA PRO A 15 -7.12 8.18 -13.47
C PRO A 15 -7.15 7.89 -11.97
N PRO A 16 -6.41 6.87 -11.48
CA PRO A 16 -6.28 6.65 -10.05
C PRO A 16 -5.80 7.92 -9.37
N ASP A 17 -6.40 8.28 -8.24
CA ASP A 17 -5.95 9.43 -7.46
C ASP A 17 -4.47 9.20 -7.06
N PRO A 18 -3.53 10.06 -7.51
CA PRO A 18 -2.11 9.92 -7.17
C PRO A 18 -1.85 10.02 -5.66
N SER A 19 -2.80 10.58 -4.90
CA SER A 19 -2.76 10.57 -3.43
C SER A 19 -2.81 9.14 -2.87
N LEU A 20 -3.43 8.21 -3.59
CA LEU A 20 -3.64 6.80 -3.21
C LEU A 20 -2.67 5.82 -3.90
N ALA A 21 -1.64 6.31 -4.60
CA ALA A 21 -0.70 5.44 -5.30
C ALA A 21 0.01 4.42 -4.39
N HIS A 22 0.13 4.71 -3.10
CA HIS A 22 0.71 3.83 -2.07
C HIS A 22 -0.28 2.79 -1.54
N VAL A 23 -1.60 2.96 -1.75
CA VAL A 23 -2.63 2.00 -1.34
C VAL A 23 -2.48 0.73 -2.15
N GLY A 24 -2.32 -0.40 -1.48
CA GLY A 24 -2.04 -1.70 -2.08
C GLY A 24 -1.25 -2.60 -1.14
N VAL A 25 -0.97 -3.82 -1.61
CA VAL A 25 -0.05 -4.76 -0.95
C VAL A 25 1.31 -4.60 -1.60
N TRP A 26 2.35 -4.43 -0.80
CA TRP A 26 3.73 -4.25 -1.24
C TRP A 26 4.59 -5.31 -0.58
N PHE A 27 5.48 -5.92 -1.34
CA PHE A 27 6.50 -6.79 -0.80
C PHE A 27 7.90 -6.36 -1.20
N GLY A 28 8.83 -6.46 -0.27
CA GLY A 28 10.25 -6.30 -0.51
C GLY A 28 10.98 -7.52 0.00
N THR A 29 12.05 -7.92 -0.68
CA THR A 29 12.95 -8.99 -0.22
C THR A 29 14.30 -8.39 0.13
N GLY A 30 14.97 -8.95 1.14
CA GLY A 30 16.26 -8.45 1.56
C GLY A 30 16.82 -9.20 2.76
N MET A 31 18.15 -9.21 2.89
CA MET A 31 18.86 -9.87 4.01
C MET A 31 18.59 -9.22 5.38
N ALA A 32 17.88 -8.10 5.39
CA ALA A 32 17.46 -7.38 6.58
C ALA A 32 16.21 -7.97 7.25
N PHE A 33 15.45 -8.81 6.55
CA PHE A 33 14.20 -9.38 7.06
C PHE A 33 14.46 -10.83 7.50
N PRO A 34 14.13 -11.20 8.76
CA PRO A 34 14.38 -12.55 9.28
C PRO A 34 13.78 -13.66 8.41
N GLU A 35 12.58 -13.44 7.88
CA GLU A 35 11.88 -14.36 6.97
C GLU A 35 12.20 -14.09 5.48
N GLY A 36 13.19 -13.24 5.20
CA GLY A 36 13.63 -12.88 3.85
C GLY A 36 12.71 -11.91 3.09
N GLN A 37 11.50 -11.64 3.62
CA GLN A 37 10.49 -10.78 3.01
C GLN A 37 9.86 -9.85 4.06
N LEU A 38 9.59 -8.61 3.64
CA LEU A 38 8.72 -7.66 4.33
C LEU A 38 7.46 -7.47 3.51
N CYS A 39 6.30 -7.60 4.17
CA CYS A 39 5.00 -7.27 3.60
C CYS A 39 4.45 -5.99 4.23
N LEU A 40 4.04 -5.04 3.38
CA LEU A 40 3.33 -3.83 3.78
C LEU A 40 1.96 -3.78 3.10
N VAL A 41 0.90 -3.55 3.88
CA VAL A 41 -0.47 -3.48 3.38
C VAL A 41 -1.07 -2.13 3.74
N PHE A 42 -1.32 -1.29 2.74
CA PHE A 42 -2.00 0.00 2.88
C PHE A 42 -3.44 -0.12 2.39
N CYS A 43 -4.40 -0.06 3.29
CA CYS A 43 -5.82 -0.17 2.97
C CYS A 43 -6.47 1.19 2.71
N PRO A 44 -7.48 1.29 1.82
CA PRO A 44 -8.23 2.53 1.56
C PRO A 44 -8.92 3.12 2.81
N ASN A 45 -9.29 2.27 3.77
CA ASN A 45 -9.91 2.65 5.04
C ASN A 45 -8.91 3.15 6.11
N LYS A 46 -7.70 3.54 5.69
CA LYS A 46 -6.59 3.99 6.54
C LYS A 46 -6.00 2.95 7.48
N ARG A 47 -6.34 1.66 7.33
CA ARG A 47 -5.65 0.57 8.03
C ARG A 47 -4.30 0.32 7.38
N PHE A 48 -3.27 0.10 8.19
CA PHE A 48 -1.93 -0.28 7.79
C PHE A 48 -1.52 -1.55 8.54
N PHE A 49 -0.81 -2.42 7.82
CA PHE A 49 -0.19 -3.60 8.40
C PHE A 49 1.21 -3.76 7.85
N ALA A 50 2.12 -4.23 8.71
CA ALA A 50 3.48 -4.58 8.36
C ALA A 50 3.82 -5.90 9.04
N ALA A 51 4.44 -6.81 8.29
CA ALA A 51 4.89 -8.08 8.83
C ALA A 51 6.16 -8.52 8.11
N ASP A 52 7.14 -9.01 8.86
CA ASP A 52 8.35 -9.65 8.34
C ASP A 52 8.00 -11.09 7.95
N THR A 53 7.09 -11.26 6.98
CA THR A 53 6.62 -12.56 6.48
C THR A 53 6.18 -12.41 5.01
N THR A 54 5.77 -13.51 4.39
CA THR A 54 5.25 -13.53 3.03
C THR A 54 3.87 -12.84 2.94
N CYS A 55 3.61 -12.10 1.87
CA CYS A 55 2.36 -11.33 1.72
C CYS A 55 1.09 -12.17 1.50
N ASP A 56 1.22 -13.47 1.32
CA ASP A 56 0.12 -14.43 1.21
C ASP A 56 -0.33 -14.96 2.58
N ASP A 57 0.51 -14.92 3.63
CA ASP A 57 0.13 -15.30 4.99
C ASP A 57 -0.57 -14.16 5.74
N THR A 58 -1.78 -13.84 5.30
CA THR A 58 -2.63 -12.80 5.93
C THR A 58 -3.15 -13.19 7.33
N ALA A 59 -2.90 -14.41 7.79
CA ALA A 59 -3.26 -14.89 9.13
C ALA A 59 -2.18 -14.63 10.18
N HIS A 60 -1.00 -14.16 9.76
CA HIS A 60 0.13 -13.88 10.67
C HIS A 60 -0.29 -12.92 11.79
N ALA A 61 0.21 -13.16 13.01
CA ALA A 61 -0.16 -12.39 14.20
C ALA A 61 0.15 -10.88 14.06
N ASP A 62 1.15 -10.52 13.26
CA ASP A 62 1.50 -9.12 12.99
C ASP A 62 0.46 -8.41 12.10
N PHE A 63 -0.29 -9.15 11.27
CA PHE A 63 -1.47 -8.62 10.58
C PHE A 63 -2.67 -8.40 11.51
N GLN A 64 -2.61 -8.86 12.77
CA GLN A 64 -3.66 -8.57 13.76
C GLN A 64 -3.43 -7.25 14.50
N ARG A 65 -2.21 -6.70 14.44
CA ARG A 65 -1.85 -5.42 15.07
C ARG A 65 -2.10 -4.30 14.07
N THR A 66 -3.35 -3.89 13.96
CA THR A 66 -3.77 -2.85 13.01
C THR A 66 -3.14 -1.51 13.40
N TRP A 67 -2.48 -0.84 12.45
CA TRP A 67 -2.08 0.55 12.56
C TRP A 67 -3.06 1.40 11.77
N THR A 68 -3.12 2.69 12.09
CA THR A 68 -3.75 3.69 11.21
C THR A 68 -2.66 4.43 10.45
N TRP A 69 -2.91 4.88 9.24
CA TRP A 69 -1.96 5.72 8.51
C TRP A 69 -2.56 7.05 8.07
N SER A 70 -1.69 8.05 7.93
CA SER A 70 -2.01 9.35 7.37
C SER A 70 -0.93 9.79 6.40
N ARG A 71 -1.29 10.67 5.46
CA ARG A 71 -0.36 11.25 4.50
C ARG A 71 -0.40 12.77 4.62
N THR A 72 0.77 13.37 4.79
CA THR A 72 0.93 14.82 4.79
C THR A 72 0.95 15.37 3.35
N SER A 73 0.78 16.68 3.20
CA SER A 73 0.81 17.35 1.90
C SER A 73 2.17 17.26 1.19
N ASP A 74 3.27 17.15 1.95
CA ASP A 74 4.62 16.91 1.44
C ASP A 74 4.92 15.41 1.18
N GLY A 75 3.89 14.57 1.26
CA GLY A 75 3.93 13.17 0.86
C GLY A 75 4.55 12.21 1.89
N LEU A 76 4.82 12.66 3.12
CA LEU A 76 5.22 11.78 4.23
C LEU A 76 4.01 10.92 4.63
N LEU A 77 4.23 9.62 4.74
CA LEU A 77 3.28 8.68 5.31
C LEU A 77 3.65 8.47 6.77
N THR A 78 2.68 8.55 7.67
CA THR A 78 2.88 8.25 9.08
C THR A 78 1.89 7.19 9.49
N ALA A 79 2.41 6.01 9.83
CA ALA A 79 1.63 4.96 10.46
C ALA A 79 1.70 5.11 11.99
N ILE A 80 0.56 4.97 12.65
CA ILE A 80 0.39 5.12 14.10
C ILE A 80 -0.28 3.85 14.63
N ARG A 81 0.33 3.22 15.63
CA ARG A 81 -0.20 2.05 16.34
C ARG A 81 -1.06 2.48 17.53
N GLU A 82 -1.88 1.57 18.05
CA GLU A 82 -2.75 1.79 19.22
C GLU A 82 -1.99 2.22 20.49
N ASP A 83 -0.69 1.94 20.61
CA ASP A 83 0.17 2.37 21.72
C ASP A 83 0.96 3.65 21.43
N ASP A 84 0.47 4.48 20.50
CA ASP A 84 1.06 5.74 20.03
C ASP A 84 2.45 5.63 19.40
N ARG A 85 2.94 4.41 19.13
CA ARG A 85 4.17 4.22 18.36
C ARG A 85 3.93 4.67 16.92
N GLN A 86 4.82 5.52 16.43
CA GLN A 86 4.77 6.05 15.09
C GLN A 86 5.88 5.46 14.22
N LEU A 87 5.53 5.14 12.98
CA LEU A 87 6.46 4.76 11.93
C LEU A 87 6.29 5.76 10.79
N ALA A 88 7.26 6.68 10.70
CA ALA A 88 7.36 7.60 9.57
C ALA A 88 7.96 6.88 8.36
N MET A 89 7.34 7.05 7.20
CA MET A 89 7.70 6.40 5.95
C MET A 89 7.55 7.39 4.79
N ARG A 90 8.36 7.26 3.75
CA ARG A 90 8.15 8.00 2.49
C ARG A 90 8.00 7.05 1.33
N PHE A 91 6.90 7.18 0.60
CA PHE A 91 6.66 6.43 -0.63
C PHE A 91 7.14 7.24 -1.84
N ARG A 92 8.01 6.64 -2.65
CA ARG A 92 8.46 7.19 -3.93
C ARG A 92 8.08 6.21 -5.03
N GLN A 93 7.05 6.55 -5.79
CA GLN A 93 6.62 5.73 -6.93
C GLN A 93 7.69 5.77 -8.03
N GLN A 94 8.16 4.60 -8.47
CA GLN A 94 9.06 4.49 -9.62
C GLN A 94 8.30 4.03 -10.87
N ALA A 95 7.40 3.05 -10.71
CA ALA A 95 6.56 2.51 -11.76
C ALA A 95 5.17 2.14 -11.17
N PRO A 96 4.17 1.77 -12.00
CA PRO A 96 2.87 1.33 -11.50
C PRO A 96 2.96 0.15 -10.51
N ALA A 97 3.94 -0.74 -10.71
CA ALA A 97 4.14 -1.94 -9.90
C ALA A 97 5.37 -1.87 -8.96
N GLU A 98 6.10 -0.75 -8.94
CA GLU A 98 7.37 -0.63 -8.18
C GLU A 98 7.43 0.69 -7.43
N GLY A 99 7.94 0.64 -6.20
CA GLY A 99 8.13 1.82 -5.37
C GLY A 99 9.27 1.65 -4.39
N LEU A 100 9.81 2.78 -3.93
CA LEU A 100 10.76 2.82 -2.82
C LEU A 100 10.04 3.29 -1.56
N PHE A 101 10.30 2.60 -0.46
CA PHE A 101 9.86 3.01 0.87
C PHE A 101 11.07 3.40 1.73
N ASP A 102 11.06 4.63 2.22
CA ASP A 102 12.04 5.07 3.20
C ASP A 102 11.53 4.75 4.60
N LEU A 103 11.89 3.56 5.12
CA LEU A 103 11.54 3.12 6.47
C LEU A 103 12.66 3.45 7.46
N VAL A 104 12.32 3.54 8.75
CA VAL A 104 13.33 3.68 9.82
C VAL A 104 14.24 2.44 9.82
N GLY A 105 15.54 2.64 9.63
CA GLY A 105 16.54 1.56 9.56
C GLY A 105 16.72 0.94 8.16
N TYR A 106 15.77 1.14 7.25
CA TYR A 106 15.80 0.61 5.88
C TYR A 106 15.42 1.68 4.86
N PRO A 107 16.29 2.67 4.60
CA PRO A 107 16.03 3.71 3.61
C PRO A 107 16.04 3.13 2.20
N SER A 108 15.22 3.71 1.32
CA SER A 108 15.12 3.33 -0.09
C SER A 108 14.84 1.85 -0.32
N LEU A 109 14.03 1.23 0.53
CA LEU A 109 13.67 -0.18 0.40
C LEU A 109 12.88 -0.39 -0.90
N PRO A 110 13.40 -1.17 -1.86
CA PRO A 110 12.66 -1.47 -3.08
C PRO A 110 11.55 -2.45 -2.79
N MET A 111 10.36 -2.12 -3.26
CA MET A 111 9.17 -2.94 -3.08
C MET A 111 8.37 -3.05 -4.37
N THR A 112 7.81 -4.22 -4.57
CA THR A 112 6.93 -4.53 -5.69
C THR A 112 5.50 -4.60 -5.18
N ARG A 113 4.57 -4.01 -5.92
CA ARG A 113 3.14 -4.04 -5.64
C ARG A 113 2.55 -5.38 -6.09
N ILE A 114 1.70 -5.97 -5.25
CA ILE A 114 0.85 -7.09 -5.62
C ILE A 114 -0.57 -6.56 -5.78
N ASP A 115 -1.21 -6.85 -6.91
CA ASP A 115 -2.61 -6.49 -7.18
C ASP A 115 -3.60 -7.42 -6.46
N LEU A 116 -3.29 -7.79 -5.22
CA LEU A 116 -4.16 -8.54 -4.34
C LEU A 116 -4.94 -7.55 -3.46
N LEU A 117 -6.26 -7.69 -3.46
CA LEU A 117 -7.08 -7.18 -2.36
C LEU A 117 -6.75 -8.01 -1.12
N SER A 118 -5.99 -7.44 -0.19
CA SER A 118 -5.75 -8.10 1.08
C SER A 118 -7.11 -8.26 1.80
N PRO A 119 -7.50 -9.49 2.22
CA PRO A 119 -8.67 -9.72 3.07
C PRO A 119 -8.60 -8.89 4.35
N ALA A 120 -7.41 -8.52 4.83
CA ALA A 120 -7.22 -7.64 5.98
C ALA A 120 -7.77 -6.22 5.77
N CYS A 121 -8.01 -5.81 4.53
CA CYS A 121 -8.64 -4.53 4.19
C CYS A 121 -10.18 -4.59 4.15
N LEU A 122 -10.78 -5.78 4.27
CA LEU A 122 -12.23 -5.93 4.34
C LEU A 122 -12.76 -5.47 5.71
N PRO A 123 -13.97 -4.89 5.77
CA PRO A 123 -14.63 -4.47 7.01
C PRO A 123 -15.00 -5.63 7.92
#